data_AF-A0A9E0ARZ9-F1
#
_entry.id   AF-A0A9E0ARZ9-F1
#
_cell.length_a   1.000
_cell.length_b   1.000
_cell.length_c   1.000
_cell.angle_alpha   90.00
_cell.angle_beta   90.00
_cell.angle_gamma   90.00
#
_symmetry.space_group_name_H-M   'P 1'
#
loop_
_entity.id
_entity.type
_entity.pdbx_description
1 polymer ?
#
loop_
_entity_poly.entity_id
_entity_poly.type
_entity_poly.pdbx_seq_one_letter_code
_entity_poly.pdbx_strand_id
1 'polypeptide(L)'
;MIEYIYKRLIKGVLMKEKIYTIPVNDAFSSDCECPICSMYKALEDDAVSYTMGPSYMEDDIRDVTDKKGFCQKHLKKVYDCENRLGFALVMKTHLDRVIND
;
A
#
# COMPACT_ATOMS: atom_id res chain seq x y z
N MET A 1 6.06 18.37 -10.72
CA MET A 1 6.56 18.90 -9.43
C MET A 1 7.28 17.81 -8.63
N ILE A 2 6.68 16.63 -8.41
CA ILE A 2 7.31 15.48 -7.73
C ILE A 2 8.56 14.98 -8.47
N GLU A 3 8.51 14.79 -9.80
CA GLU A 3 9.71 14.41 -10.58
C GLU A 3 10.85 15.45 -10.50
N TYR A 4 10.51 16.72 -10.31
CA TYR A 4 11.48 17.82 -10.25
C TYR A 4 12.17 17.89 -8.88
N ILE A 5 11.45 17.58 -7.79
CA ILE A 5 12.03 17.43 -6.44
C ILE A 5 12.92 16.19 -6.38
N TYR A 6 12.47 15.06 -6.97
CA TYR A 6 13.24 13.82 -7.04
C TYR A 6 14.57 13.99 -7.80
N LYS A 7 14.57 14.67 -8.95
CA LYS A 7 15.79 14.95 -9.71
C LYS A 7 16.74 15.97 -9.05
N ARG A 8 16.25 16.84 -8.16
CA ARG A 8 17.06 17.90 -7.54
C ARG A 8 17.75 17.46 -6.25
N LEU A 9 17.21 16.47 -5.53
CA LEU A 9 17.81 15.90 -4.31
C LEU A 9 18.87 14.80 -4.58
N ILE A 10 18.95 14.26 -5.79
CA ILE A 10 19.86 13.14 -6.17
C ILE A 10 21.10 13.64 -6.95
N LYS A 11 21.42 14.95 -6.90
CA LYS A 11 22.72 15.45 -7.42
C LYS A 11 23.81 15.30 -6.35
N GLY A 12 24.26 14.06 -6.10
CA GLY A 12 25.48 13.83 -5.33
C GLY A 12 25.75 12.41 -4.84
N VAL A 13 24.72 11.59 -4.61
CA VAL A 13 24.90 10.19 -4.19
C VAL A 13 23.88 9.32 -4.93
N LEU A 14 24.36 8.54 -5.90
CA LEU A 14 23.56 7.52 -6.57
C LEU A 14 23.44 6.33 -5.61
N MET A 15 22.51 6.42 -4.66
CA MET A 15 22.24 5.31 -3.75
C MET A 15 21.62 4.20 -4.59
N LYS A 16 22.43 3.19 -4.92
CA LYS A 16 21.95 2.01 -5.65
C LYS A 16 20.92 1.33 -4.75
N GLU A 17 19.66 1.33 -5.16
CA GLU A 17 18.62 0.57 -4.47
C GLU A 17 19.09 -0.88 -4.35
N LYS A 18 19.35 -1.31 -3.12
CA LYS A 18 19.80 -2.67 -2.82
C LYS A 18 18.58 -3.45 -2.35
N ILE A 19 18.10 -4.36 -3.19
CA ILE A 19 17.08 -5.32 -2.78
C ILE A 19 17.77 -6.37 -1.90
N TYR A 20 17.38 -6.42 -0.63
CA TYR A 20 17.93 -7.39 0.33
C TYR A 20 17.21 -8.72 0.21
N THR A 21 17.95 -9.82 0.35
CA THR A 21 17.40 -11.18 0.37
C THR A 21 16.90 -11.60 1.76
N ILE A 22 16.95 -10.70 2.75
CA ILE A 22 16.53 -10.96 4.13
C ILE A 22 15.07 -11.47 4.19
N PRO A 23 14.07 -10.83 3.55
CA PRO A 23 12.69 -11.32 3.63
C PRO A 23 12.50 -12.72 3.01
N VAL A 24 13.31 -13.06 2.01
CA VAL A 24 13.32 -14.40 1.41
C VAL A 24 13.90 -15.40 2.41
N ASN A 25 15.06 -15.10 2.98
CA ASN A 25 15.69 -15.99 3.97
C ASN A 25 14.81 -16.20 5.20
N ASP A 26 14.16 -15.14 5.69
CA ASP A 26 13.25 -15.21 6.84
C ASP A 26 12.03 -16.10 6.54
N ALA A 27 11.43 -15.97 5.35
CA ALA A 27 10.30 -16.81 4.95
C ALA A 27 10.68 -18.29 4.84
N PHE A 28 11.86 -18.60 4.27
CA PHE A 28 12.35 -19.98 4.17
C PHE A 28 12.81 -20.57 5.51
N SER A 29 13.14 -19.72 6.49
CA SER A 29 13.51 -20.14 7.85
C SER A 29 12.30 -20.24 8.78
N SER A 30 11.16 -19.65 8.41
CA SER A 30 9.93 -19.71 9.18
C SER A 30 9.27 -21.09 9.10
N ASP A 31 8.66 -21.54 10.20
CA ASP A 31 7.88 -22.78 10.25
C ASP A 31 6.52 -22.58 9.58
N CYS A 32 6.51 -22.59 8.25
CA CYS A 32 5.31 -22.45 7.43
C CYS A 32 5.27 -23.53 6.33
N GLU A 33 4.06 -23.88 5.89
CA GLU A 33 3.85 -24.88 4.83
C GLU A 33 4.44 -24.42 3.47
N CYS A 34 4.32 -23.12 3.16
CA CYS A 34 4.84 -22.55 1.92
C CYS A 34 5.45 -21.15 2.14
N PRO A 35 6.78 -21.00 2.00
CA PRO A 35 7.47 -19.71 2.14
C PRO A 35 6.98 -18.63 1.17
N ILE A 36 6.62 -19.01 -0.06
CA ILE A 36 6.13 -18.06 -1.07
C ILE A 36 4.75 -17.51 -0.70
N CYS A 37 3.85 -18.36 -0.21
CA CYS A 37 2.55 -17.92 0.29
C CYS A 37 2.71 -17.00 1.52
N SER A 38 3.65 -17.32 2.41
CA SER A 38 3.98 -16.48 3.57
C SER A 38 4.46 -15.10 3.13
N MET A 39 5.42 -15.03 2.19
CA MET A 39 5.90 -13.77 1.63
C MET A 39 4.78 -12.98 0.94
N TYR A 40 3.96 -13.64 0.13
CA TYR A 40 2.84 -12.98 -0.55
C TYR A 40 1.86 -12.37 0.45
N LYS A 41 1.53 -13.12 1.51
CA LYS A 41 0.65 -12.63 2.58
C LYS A 41 1.27 -11.44 3.30
N ALA A 42 2.55 -11.51 3.66
CA ALA A 42 3.26 -10.41 4.29
C ALA A 42 3.23 -9.14 3.42
N LEU A 43 3.54 -9.27 2.13
CA LEU A 43 3.48 -8.14 1.19
C LEU A 43 2.06 -7.56 1.06
N GLU A 44 1.04 -8.41 1.01
CA GLU A 44 -0.35 -7.96 0.93
C GLU A 44 -0.79 -7.24 2.22
N ASP A 45 -0.43 -7.76 3.38
CA ASP A 45 -0.77 -7.19 4.68
C ASP A 45 0.00 -5.88 4.93
N ASP A 46 1.28 -5.81 4.55
CA ASP A 46 2.10 -4.60 4.60
C ASP A 46 1.55 -3.52 3.67
N ALA A 47 1.14 -3.89 2.44
CA ALA A 47 0.55 -2.94 1.50
C ALA A 47 -0.79 -2.36 2.03
N VAL A 48 -1.63 -3.20 2.65
CA VAL A 48 -2.89 -2.74 3.27
C VAL A 48 -2.59 -1.84 4.48
N SER A 49 -1.66 -2.25 5.34
CA SER A 49 -1.23 -1.48 6.51
C SER A 49 -0.65 -0.12 6.13
N TYR A 50 0.21 -0.07 5.12
CA TYR A 50 0.73 1.18 4.56
C TYR A 50 -0.40 2.04 3.99
N THR A 51 -1.28 1.46 3.18
CA THR A 51 -2.38 2.22 2.57
C THR A 51 -3.32 2.81 3.61
N MET A 52 -3.68 2.05 4.65
CA MET A 52 -4.66 2.44 5.67
C MET A 52 -4.04 3.04 6.94
N GLY A 53 -2.72 3.10 7.00
CA GLY A 53 -1.97 3.73 8.07
C GLY A 53 -2.03 5.26 8.02
N PRO A 54 -1.07 5.95 8.65
CA PRO A 54 -1.01 7.41 8.65
C PRO A 54 -0.96 8.02 7.24
N SER A 55 -0.33 7.32 6.29
CA SER A 55 -0.18 7.74 4.90
C SER A 55 -1.49 7.85 4.13
N TYR A 56 -2.59 7.23 4.57
CA TYR A 56 -3.88 7.42 3.89
C TYR A 56 -4.35 8.88 3.87
N MET A 57 -3.93 9.66 4.87
CA MET A 57 -4.28 11.07 4.98
C MET A 57 -3.41 11.97 4.11
N GLU A 58 -2.36 11.44 3.48
CA GLU A 58 -1.54 12.16 2.52
C GLU A 58 -2.31 12.27 1.19
N ASP A 59 -2.42 13.50 0.67
CA ASP A 59 -3.27 13.80 -0.49
C ASP A 59 -2.85 13.01 -1.74
N ASP A 60 -1.55 12.79 -1.94
CA ASP A 60 -1.01 12.04 -3.07
C ASP A 60 -1.35 10.54 -2.98
N ILE A 61 -1.30 9.96 -1.79
CA ILE A 61 -1.71 8.57 -1.55
C ILE A 61 -3.21 8.41 -1.75
N ARG A 62 -4.02 9.31 -1.17
CA ARG A 62 -5.48 9.28 -1.29
C ARG A 62 -5.92 9.42 -2.75
N ASP A 63 -5.35 10.37 -3.49
CA ASP A 63 -5.62 10.57 -4.92
C ASP A 63 -5.37 9.32 -5.77
N VAL A 64 -4.34 8.54 -5.44
CA VAL A 64 -4.04 7.27 -6.14
C VAL A 64 -5.09 6.21 -5.80
N THR A 65 -5.46 6.08 -4.52
CA THR A 65 -6.47 5.11 -4.08
C THR A 65 -7.86 5.42 -4.63
N ASP A 66 -8.24 6.70 -4.70
CA ASP A 66 -9.52 7.14 -5.24
C ASP A 66 -9.66 6.82 -6.73
N LYS A 67 -8.56 6.97 -7.49
CA LYS A 67 -8.53 6.65 -8.94
C LYS A 67 -8.58 5.14 -9.20
N LYS A 68 -7.81 4.36 -8.44
CA LYS A 68 -7.68 2.90 -8.66
C LYS A 68 -8.84 2.11 -8.05
N GLY A 69 -9.31 2.53 -6.89
CA GLY A 69 -10.25 1.77 -6.07
C GLY A 69 -9.64 0.47 -5.51
N PHE A 70 -10.49 -0.30 -4.82
CA PHE A 70 -10.14 -1.58 -4.22
C PHE A 70 -11.04 -2.68 -4.76
N CYS A 71 -10.49 -3.88 -4.98
CA CYS A 71 -11.31 -5.04 -5.29
C CYS A 71 -12.07 -5.52 -4.05
N GLN A 72 -13.11 -6.35 -4.21
CA GLN A 72 -13.91 -6.87 -3.10
C GLN A 72 -13.06 -7.50 -1.96
N LYS A 73 -12.04 -8.29 -2.32
CA LYS A 73 -11.14 -8.93 -1.36
C LYS A 73 -10.37 -7.88 -0.53
N HIS A 74 -9.79 -6.89 -1.20
CA HIS A 74 -8.97 -5.85 -0.56
C HIS A 74 -9.82 -4.82 0.18
N LEU A 75 -11.05 -4.53 -0.27
CA LEU A 75 -11.97 -3.67 0.45
C LEU A 75 -12.32 -4.25 1.84
N LYS A 76 -12.49 -5.58 1.93
CA LYS A 76 -12.66 -6.25 3.22
C LYS A 76 -11.43 -6.08 4.12
N LYS A 77 -10.22 -6.31 3.59
CA LYS A 77 -8.98 -6.10 4.35
C LYS A 77 -8.83 -4.66 4.84
N VAL A 78 -9.18 -3.68 3.99
CA VAL A 78 -9.18 -2.25 4.31
C VAL A 78 -10.22 -1.90 5.39
N TYR A 79 -11.39 -2.54 5.39
CA TYR A 79 -12.41 -2.41 6.44
C TYR A 79 -11.95 -2.96 7.80
N ASP A 80 -11.22 -4.07 7.77
CA ASP A 80 -10.72 -4.75 8.97
C ASP A 80 -9.58 -3.96 9.65
N CYS A 81 -8.99 -2.97 8.99
CA CYS A 81 -8.05 -2.03 9.60
C CYS A 81 -8.76 -1.09 10.61
N GLU A 82 -8.07 -0.72 11.69
CA GLU A 82 -8.58 0.20 12.71
C GLU A 82 -8.59 1.69 12.29
N ASN A 83 -8.79 1.98 11.00
CA ASN A 83 -8.90 3.34 10.46
C ASN A 83 -10.30 3.59 9.86
N ARG A 84 -11.26 3.89 10.75
CA ARG A 84 -12.67 4.11 10.37
C ARG A 84 -12.86 5.34 9.49
N LEU A 85 -12.10 6.41 9.71
CA LEU A 85 -12.19 7.62 8.88
C LEU A 85 -11.66 7.35 7.47
N GLY A 86 -10.51 6.68 7.36
CA GLY A 86 -9.96 6.28 6.06
C GLY A 86 -10.93 5.41 5.28
N PHE A 87 -11.53 4.41 5.94
CA PHE A 87 -12.55 3.57 5.32
C PHE A 87 -13.78 4.37 4.85
N ALA A 88 -14.26 5.32 5.66
CA ALA A 88 -15.40 6.16 5.29
C ALA A 88 -15.10 7.00 4.03
N LEU A 89 -13.86 7.49 3.88
CA LEU A 89 -13.43 8.22 2.69
C LEU A 89 -13.37 7.31 1.45
N VAL A 90 -12.79 6.10 1.58
CA VAL A 90 -12.80 5.09 0.49
C VAL A 90 -14.24 4.82 0.02
N MET A 91 -15.15 4.59 0.97
CA MET A 91 -16.55 4.32 0.65
C MET A 91 -17.26 5.53 0.04
N LYS A 92 -16.97 6.74 0.51
CA LYS A 92 -17.50 7.97 -0.07
C LYS A 92 -17.12 8.07 -1.55
N THR A 93 -15.83 7.92 -1.89
CA THR A 93 -15.37 7.98 -3.28
C THR A 93 -16.07 6.93 -4.14
N HIS A 94 -16.24 5.71 -3.63
CA HIS A 94 -16.96 4.65 -4.34
C HIS A 94 -18.44 5.00 -4.59
N LEU A 95 -19.14 5.48 -3.56
CA LEU A 95 -20.56 5.84 -3.67
C LEU A 95 -20.77 7.05 -4.59
N ASP A 96 -19.93 8.08 -4.48
CA ASP A 96 -19.98 9.25 -5.36
C ASP A 96 -19.81 8.82 -6.82
N ARG A 97 -18.92 7.86 -7.11
CA ARG A 97 -18.76 7.32 -8.47
C ARG A 97 -20.00 6.57 -8.94
N VAL A 98 -20.55 5.66 -8.12
CA VAL A 98 -21.73 4.84 -8.48
C VAL A 98 -22.99 5.67 -8.66
N ILE A 99 -23.15 6.77 -7.91
CA ILE A 99 -24.34 7.64 -8.01
C ILE A 99 -24.26 8.55 -9.24
N ASN A 100 -23.05 8.98 -9.64
CA ASN A 100 -22.85 9.90 -10.75
C ASN A 100 -22.64 9.21 -12.12
N ASP A 101 -22.44 7.89 -12.14
CA ASP A 101 -22.39 7.05 -13.34
C ASP A 101 -23.81 6.63 -13.79
#